data_AF-A0A402APP1-F1
#
_entry.id   AF-A0A402APP1-F1
#
_cell.length_a   1.000
_cell.length_b   1.000
_cell.length_c   1.000
_cell.angle_alpha   90.00
_cell.angle_beta   90.00
_cell.angle_gamma   90.00
#
_symmetry.space_group_name_H-M   'P 1'
#
loop_
_entity.id
_entity.type
_entity.pdbx_description
1 polymer ?
#
loop_
_entity_poly.entity_id
_entity_poly.type
_entity_poly.pdbx_seq_one_letter_code
_entity_poly.pdbx_strand_id
1 'polypeptide(L)'
;MVGLYIYSSAGTRPFWIGPDSIDWSMTTLLPAILRSLGQRGWQIGQQPLIGIVQAFGGAKANTGTSWLTPRPQDIEAQSKSFCAHGASGLAFYGWDDSTFGPDTQTPMNSRAIQAGIRRAIQACQQYWHT
;
A
#
# COMPACT_ATOMS: atom_id res chain seq x y z
N MET A 1 15.35 10.25 3.92
CA MET A 1 13.96 9.79 3.75
C MET A 1 13.99 8.30 3.43
N VAL A 2 13.03 7.52 3.93
CA VAL A 2 12.87 6.09 3.66
C VAL A 2 11.47 5.85 3.07
N GLY A 3 11.39 5.20 1.91
CA GLY A 3 10.13 4.79 1.29
C GLY A 3 9.90 3.30 1.51
N LEU A 4 8.72 2.92 2.02
CA LEU A 4 8.37 1.51 2.25
C LEU A 4 7.20 1.10 1.37
N TYR A 5 7.48 0.24 0.39
CA TYR A 5 6.45 -0.54 -0.32
C TYR A 5 6.42 -1.93 0.28
N ILE A 6 5.37 -2.21 1.06
CA ILE A 6 5.26 -3.44 1.85
C ILE A 6 4.31 -4.38 1.14
N TYR A 7 4.84 -5.49 0.64
CA TYR A 7 4.02 -6.60 0.18
C TYR A 7 3.31 -7.22 1.39
N SER A 8 2.01 -7.45 1.28
CA SER A 8 1.33 -8.31 2.24
C SER A 8 1.92 -9.71 2.17
N SER A 9 2.19 -10.34 3.31
CA SER A 9 2.52 -11.76 3.37
C SER A 9 1.26 -12.59 3.09
N ALA A 10 0.80 -12.59 1.85
CA ALA A 10 -0.15 -13.59 1.37
C ALA A 10 0.63 -14.91 1.34
N GLY A 11 0.42 -15.77 2.35
CA GLY A 11 1.13 -17.04 2.43
C GLY A 11 0.93 -17.85 1.15
N THR A 12 1.99 -18.01 0.35
CA THR A 12 2.27 -18.97 -0.75
C THR A 12 1.14 -19.57 -1.61
N ARG A 13 -0.11 -19.10 -1.58
CA ARG A 13 -1.25 -19.68 -2.30
C ARG A 13 -1.80 -18.68 -3.32
N PRO A 14 -1.45 -18.81 -4.62
CA PRO A 14 -1.55 -17.69 -5.55
C PRO A 14 -2.94 -17.39 -6.12
N PHE A 15 -3.99 -18.16 -5.81
CA PHE A 15 -5.20 -18.19 -6.65
C PHE A 15 -6.54 -17.97 -5.92
N TRP A 16 -6.56 -17.85 -4.59
CA TRP A 16 -7.81 -17.79 -3.80
C TRP A 16 -7.83 -16.71 -2.71
N ILE A 17 -6.82 -15.85 -2.68
CA ILE A 17 -6.64 -14.84 -1.63
C ILE A 17 -7.35 -13.56 -2.13
N GLY A 18 -8.61 -13.39 -1.72
CA GLY A 18 -9.36 -12.15 -1.93
C GLY A 18 -8.84 -11.01 -1.04
N PRO A 19 -9.32 -9.77 -1.23
CA PRO A 19 -8.84 -8.61 -0.47
C PRO A 19 -9.06 -8.75 1.05
N ASP A 20 -10.03 -9.54 1.48
CA ASP A 20 -10.32 -9.80 2.90
C ASP A 20 -9.27 -10.69 3.59
N SER A 21 -8.44 -11.40 2.82
CA SER A 21 -7.37 -12.25 3.37
C SER A 21 -6.04 -11.51 3.56
N ILE A 22 -6.01 -10.21 3.27
CA ILE A 22 -4.86 -9.34 3.47
C ILE A 22 -5.08 -8.42 4.66
N ASP A 23 -4.12 -8.37 5.58
CA ASP A 23 -4.06 -7.33 6.60
C ASP A 23 -3.56 -6.02 6.00
N TRP A 24 -4.46 -5.28 5.37
CA TRP A 24 -4.16 -3.96 4.79
C TRP A 24 -3.75 -2.94 5.84
N SER A 25 -4.22 -3.07 7.07
CA SER A 25 -3.83 -2.22 8.19
C SER A 25 -2.40 -2.48 8.67
N MET A 26 -1.73 -3.52 8.16
CA MET A 26 -0.35 -3.87 8.49
C MET A 26 -0.10 -3.93 10.01
N THR A 27 -1.07 -4.44 10.76
CA THR A 27 -1.11 -4.38 12.23
C THR A 27 0.10 -5.02 12.89
N THR A 28 0.71 -6.01 12.22
CA THR A 28 1.89 -6.73 12.71
C THR A 28 3.16 -6.39 11.93
N LEU A 29 3.07 -6.32 10.59
CA LEU A 29 4.23 -6.21 9.71
C LEU A 29 4.91 -4.84 9.77
N LEU A 30 4.14 -3.75 9.73
CA LEU A 30 4.73 -2.40 9.77
C LEU A 30 5.47 -2.14 11.10
N PRO A 31 4.89 -2.42 12.29
CA PRO A 31 5.62 -2.31 13.55
C PRO A 31 6.90 -3.15 13.62
N ALA A 32 6.90 -4.36 13.04
CA ALA A 32 8.08 -5.22 13.00
C ALA A 32 9.20 -4.61 12.13
N ILE A 33 8.85 -4.07 10.96
CA ILE A 33 9.80 -3.38 10.07
C ILE A 33 10.39 -2.16 10.77
N LEU A 34 9.55 -1.30 11.35
CA LEU A 34 10.01 -0.08 12.02
C LEU A 34 10.92 -0.39 13.22
N ARG A 35 10.60 -1.44 13.99
CA ARG A 35 11.46 -1.92 15.08
C ARG A 35 12.82 -2.38 14.56
N SER A 36 12.85 -3.16 13.48
CA SER A 36 14.10 -3.63 12.88
C SER A 36 14.96 -2.49 12.35
N LEU A 37 14.34 -1.49 11.70
CA LEU A 37 15.03 -0.28 11.24
C LEU A 37 15.58 0.52 12.44
N GLY A 38 14.79 0.70 13.50
CA GLY A 38 15.22 1.36 14.73
C GLY A 38 16.42 0.68 15.40
N GLN A 39 16.43 -0.65 15.46
CA GLN A 39 17.57 -1.43 15.96
C GLN A 39 18.85 -1.24 15.11
N ARG A 40 18.70 -0.82 13.84
CA ARG A 40 19.79 -0.49 12.93
C ARG A 40 20.17 1.00 12.94
N GLY A 41 19.61 1.77 13.87
CA GLY A 41 19.91 3.19 14.04
C GLY A 41 19.07 4.14 13.20
N TRP A 42 18.07 3.65 12.45
CA TRP A 42 17.13 4.54 11.76
C TRP A 42 16.26 5.29 12.76
N GLN A 43 16.13 6.60 12.57
CA GLN A 43 15.28 7.46 13.37
C GLN A 43 14.39 8.30 12.46
N ILE A 44 13.07 8.19 12.65
CA ILE A 44 12.08 8.85 11.79
C ILE A 44 12.20 10.38 11.80
N GLY A 45 12.62 10.98 12.93
CA GLY A 45 12.83 12.42 13.05
C GLY A 45 14.05 12.95 12.28
N GLN A 46 15.02 12.09 11.93
CA GLN A 46 16.18 12.48 11.10
C GLN A 46 15.97 12.08 9.64
N GLN A 47 15.26 10.98 9.40
CA GLN A 47 15.03 10.40 8.09
C GLN A 47 13.54 10.05 7.94
N PRO A 48 12.72 11.00 7.45
CA PRO A 48 11.26 10.83 7.39
C PRO A 48 10.83 9.60 6.60
N LEU A 49 9.70 9.02 7.03
CA LEU A 49 9.03 7.92 6.34
C LEU A 49 8.06 8.45 5.28
N ILE A 50 8.06 7.82 4.10
CA ILE A 50 6.99 7.90 3.12
C ILE A 50 6.39 6.50 2.97
N GLY A 51 5.08 6.39 3.18
CA GLY A 51 4.35 5.15 2.94
C GLY A 51 4.07 4.96 1.45
N ILE A 52 4.43 3.81 0.88
CA ILE A 52 4.10 3.49 -0.51
C ILE A 52 2.90 2.54 -0.50
N VAL A 53 1.75 3.06 -0.91
CA VAL A 53 0.44 2.40 -0.83
C VAL A 53 0.12 1.73 -2.15
N GLN A 54 -0.39 0.50 -2.11
CA GLN A 54 -0.80 -0.19 -3.34
C GLN A 54 -2.05 0.47 -3.93
N ALA A 55 -1.96 0.91 -5.19
CA ALA A 55 -3.04 1.54 -5.92
C ALA A 55 -3.18 0.95 -7.34
N PHE A 56 -2.95 -0.36 -7.47
CA PHE A 56 -3.16 -1.12 -8.71
C PHE A 56 -3.59 -2.57 -8.43
N GLY A 57 -4.09 -3.23 -9.47
CA GLY A 57 -4.33 -4.68 -9.50
C GLY A 57 -4.87 -5.13 -10.85
N GLY A 58 -5.24 -6.40 -10.98
CA GLY A 58 -5.80 -6.96 -12.21
C GLY A 58 -4.91 -8.01 -12.87
N ALA A 59 -5.28 -8.44 -14.07
CA ALA A 59 -4.63 -9.56 -14.75
C ALA A 59 -3.17 -9.24 -15.13
N LYS A 60 -2.29 -10.23 -14.97
CA LYS A 60 -0.93 -10.21 -15.49
C LYS A 60 -0.93 -10.67 -16.95
N ALA A 61 -0.14 -9.99 -17.78
CA ALA A 61 0.01 -10.31 -19.19
C ALA A 61 0.53 -11.73 -19.39
N ASN A 62 -0.10 -12.49 -20.29
CA ASN A 62 0.38 -13.77 -20.82
C ASN A 62 0.61 -14.90 -19.79
N THR A 63 0.21 -14.75 -18.53
CA THR A 63 0.46 -15.76 -17.48
C THR A 63 -0.81 -16.33 -16.84
N GLY A 64 -2.00 -15.76 -17.12
CA GLY A 64 -3.26 -16.16 -16.50
C GLY A 64 -3.33 -15.92 -14.98
N THR A 65 -2.36 -15.18 -14.42
CA THR A 65 -2.30 -14.79 -13.01
C THR A 65 -2.81 -13.37 -12.84
N SER A 66 -3.14 -12.94 -11.62
CA SER A 66 -3.55 -11.57 -11.34
C SER A 66 -2.84 -11.00 -10.12
N TRP A 67 -2.69 -9.68 -10.11
CA TRP A 67 -2.42 -8.90 -8.91
C TRP A 67 -3.75 -8.62 -8.22
N LEU A 68 -3.76 -8.74 -6.90
CA LEU A 68 -4.94 -8.42 -6.10
C LEU A 68 -5.28 -6.93 -6.25
N THR A 69 -6.49 -6.62 -6.69
CA THR A 69 -6.97 -5.24 -6.77
C THR A 69 -7.52 -4.80 -5.41
N PRO A 70 -6.94 -3.76 -4.77
CA PRO A 70 -7.45 -3.26 -3.50
C PRO A 70 -8.79 -2.56 -3.69
N ARG A 71 -9.67 -2.68 -2.69
CA ARG A 71 -10.90 -1.90 -2.58
C ARG A 71 -10.60 -0.51 -2.01
N PRO A 72 -11.51 0.46 -2.12
CA PRO A 72 -11.29 1.80 -1.55
C PRO A 72 -10.89 1.79 -0.07
N GLN A 73 -11.53 0.95 0.75
CA GLN A 73 -11.24 0.80 2.17
C GLN A 73 -9.89 0.16 2.46
N ASP A 74 -9.38 -0.68 1.55
CA ASP A 74 -8.08 -1.35 1.71
C ASP A 74 -6.95 -0.34 1.54
N ILE A 75 -7.05 0.53 0.52
CA ILE A 75 -6.14 1.68 0.30
C ILE A 75 -6.16 2.63 1.50
N GLU A 76 -7.36 2.94 2.02
CA GLU A 76 -7.54 3.80 3.19
C GLU A 76 -6.89 3.18 4.44
N ALA A 77 -7.11 1.89 4.70
CA ALA A 77 -6.56 1.18 5.85
C ALA A 77 -5.02 1.16 5.83
N GLN A 78 -4.42 0.84 4.67
CA GLN A 78 -2.96 0.84 4.51
C GLN A 78 -2.38 2.23 4.72
N SER A 79 -3.04 3.26 4.18
CA SER A 79 -2.62 4.65 4.32
C SER A 79 -2.69 5.13 5.77
N LYS A 80 -3.81 4.87 6.46
CA LYS A 80 -3.98 5.18 7.88
C LYS A 80 -2.89 4.54 8.73
N SER A 81 -2.53 3.29 8.43
CA SER A 81 -1.47 2.60 9.14
C SER A 81 -0.12 3.31 9.00
N PHE A 82 0.28 3.69 7.78
CA PHE A 82 1.50 4.47 7.58
C PHE A 82 1.47 5.79 8.35
N CYS A 83 0.40 6.56 8.23
CA CYS A 83 0.28 7.89 8.85
C CYS A 83 0.25 7.81 10.38
N ALA A 84 -0.43 6.82 10.97
CA ALA A 84 -0.41 6.56 12.41
C ALA A 84 0.97 6.18 12.96
N HIS A 85 1.87 5.68 12.09
CA HIS A 85 3.27 5.38 12.43
C HIS A 85 4.24 6.50 12.03
N GLY A 86 3.75 7.71 11.78
CA GLY A 86 4.58 8.90 11.55
C GLY A 86 5.05 9.08 10.11
N ALA A 87 4.42 8.43 9.12
CA ALA A 87 4.70 8.74 7.73
C ALA A 87 4.35 10.20 7.41
N SER A 88 5.35 10.95 6.95
CA SER A 88 5.25 12.36 6.55
C SER A 88 4.51 12.58 5.22
N GLY A 89 4.22 11.50 4.51
CA GLY A 89 3.54 11.53 3.23
C GLY A 89 3.26 10.12 2.69
N LEU A 90 2.49 10.06 1.63
CA LEU A 90 2.16 8.83 0.91
C LEU A 90 2.56 8.95 -0.57
N ALA A 91 3.02 7.86 -1.14
CA ALA A 91 3.12 7.66 -2.58
C ALA A 91 2.17 6.52 -2.96
N PHE A 92 1.26 6.77 -3.91
CA PHE A 92 0.36 5.74 -4.40
C PHE A 92 0.99 5.03 -5.58
N TYR A 93 1.36 3.77 -5.38
CA TYR A 93 2.00 3.00 -6.40
C TYR A 93 0.95 2.46 -7.38
N GLY A 94 0.93 3.05 -8.57
CA GLY A 94 0.27 2.50 -9.75
C GLY A 94 1.36 2.05 -10.70
N TRP A 95 1.64 0.75 -10.74
CA TRP A 95 2.62 0.20 -11.67
C TRP A 95 2.00 0.25 -13.08
N ASP A 96 2.79 0.60 -14.10
CA ASP A 96 2.44 0.51 -15.52
C ASP A 96 3.66 -0.05 -16.28
N ASP A 97 3.71 -1.37 -16.50
CA ASP A 97 4.77 -2.04 -17.27
C ASP A 97 4.24 -3.15 -18.19
N SER A 98 5.16 -3.83 -18.88
CA SER A 98 4.84 -4.92 -19.82
C SER A 98 4.18 -6.15 -19.18
N THR A 99 4.06 -6.23 -17.85
CA THR A 99 3.41 -7.32 -17.14
C THR A 99 1.91 -7.11 -16.95
N PHE A 100 1.34 -6.00 -17.44
CA PHE A 100 -0.10 -5.74 -17.34
C PHE A 100 -0.93 -6.25 -18.50
N GLY A 101 -2.01 -6.96 -18.15
CA GLY A 101 -3.07 -7.31 -19.07
C GLY A 101 -4.03 -6.14 -19.32
N PRO A 102 -4.90 -6.26 -20.34
CA PRO A 102 -5.84 -5.20 -20.73
C PRO A 102 -6.84 -4.82 -19.61
N ASP A 103 -7.09 -5.69 -18.65
CA ASP A 103 -8.03 -5.46 -17.54
C ASP A 103 -7.39 -4.87 -16.28
N THR A 104 -6.12 -4.46 -16.35
CA THR A 104 -5.40 -3.88 -15.22
C THR A 104 -6.06 -2.60 -14.75
N GLN A 105 -6.23 -2.48 -13.43
CA GLN A 105 -6.82 -1.35 -12.75
C GLN A 105 -5.70 -0.50 -12.14
N THR A 106 -5.68 0.79 -12.48
CA THR A 106 -4.77 1.81 -11.96
C THR A 106 -5.57 3.06 -11.57
N PRO A 107 -4.95 4.10 -10.97
CA PRO A 107 -5.65 5.35 -10.70
C PRO A 107 -6.14 6.04 -11.98
N MET A 108 -5.58 5.72 -13.15
CA MET A 108 -5.95 6.33 -14.42
C MET A 108 -7.28 5.80 -14.98
N ASN A 109 -7.65 4.56 -14.68
CA ASN A 109 -8.82 3.90 -15.26
C ASN A 109 -9.83 3.36 -14.21
N SER A 110 -9.49 3.35 -12.93
CA SER A 110 -10.34 2.79 -11.87
C SER A 110 -10.87 3.85 -10.91
N ARG A 111 -12.18 4.12 -10.99
CA ARG A 111 -12.88 5.04 -10.06
C ARG A 111 -12.79 4.58 -8.59
N ALA A 112 -12.75 3.27 -8.35
CA ALA A 112 -12.61 2.70 -7.02
C ALA A 112 -11.24 3.03 -6.41
N ILE A 113 -10.17 2.84 -7.17
CA ILE A 113 -8.81 3.19 -6.74
C ILE A 113 -8.70 4.71 -6.48
N GLN A 114 -9.24 5.54 -7.38
CA GLN A 114 -9.28 6.99 -7.18
C GLN A 114 -10.04 7.37 -5.89
N ALA A 115 -11.14 6.69 -5.59
CA ALA A 115 -11.90 6.93 -4.35
C ALA A 115 -11.09 6.54 -3.11
N GLY A 116 -10.37 5.41 -3.14
CA GLY A 116 -9.47 4.99 -2.07
C GLY A 116 -8.35 5.99 -1.82
N ILE A 117 -7.71 6.50 -2.88
CA ILE A 117 -6.67 7.54 -2.79
C ILE A 117 -7.20 8.81 -2.10
N ARG A 118 -8.38 9.29 -2.51
CA ARG A 118 -8.99 10.48 -1.87
C ARG A 118 -9.27 10.25 -0.38
N ARG A 119 -9.83 9.10 -0.02
CA ARG A 119 -10.11 8.72 1.38
C ARG A 119 -8.82 8.60 2.20
N ALA A 120 -7.78 8.01 1.62
CA ALA A 120 -6.46 7.89 2.22
C ALA A 120 -5.85 9.26 2.57
N ILE A 121 -5.85 10.19 1.61
CA ILE A 121 -5.34 11.55 1.83
C ILE A 121 -6.11 12.24 2.95
N GLN A 122 -7.45 12.20 2.90
CA GLN A 122 -8.30 12.79 3.94
C GLN A 122 -8.04 12.18 5.32
N ALA A 123 -7.89 10.85 5.40
CA ALA A 123 -7.63 10.14 6.64
C ALA A 123 -6.27 10.48 7.27
N CYS A 124 -5.28 10.82 6.44
CA CYS A 124 -3.92 11.14 6.88
C CYS A 124 -3.72 12.59 7.32
N GLN A 125 -4.62 13.50 6.93
CA GLN A 125 -4.53 14.92 7.30
C GLN A 125 -4.33 15.10 8.82
N GLN A 126 -5.07 14.37 9.65
CA GLN A 126 -4.96 14.46 11.12
C GLN A 126 -3.57 14.11 11.68
N TYR A 127 -2.73 13.39 10.94
CA TYR A 127 -1.37 13.00 11.35
C TYR A 127 -0.29 13.91 10.76
N TRP A 128 -0.59 14.65 9.69
CA TRP A 128 0.37 15.56 9.04
C TRP A 128 0.32 16.99 9.58
N HIS A 129 -0.67 17.31 10.40
CA HIS A 129 -0.86 18.64 11.00
C HIS A 129 -0.14 18.81 12.35
N THR A 130 0.82 17.94 12.67
CA THR A 130 1.74 18.04 13.82
C THR A 130 3.17 18.21 13.34
#